data_AF-A0A7C5W028-F1
#
_entry.id   AF-A0A7C5W028-F1
#
_cell.length_a   1.000
_cell.length_b   1.000
_cell.length_c   1.000
_cell.angle_alpha   90.00
_cell.angle_beta   90.00
_cell.angle_gamma   90.00
#
_symmetry.space_group_name_H-M   'P 1'
#
loop_
_entity.id
_entity.type
_entity.pdbx_description
1 polymer ?
#
loop_
_entity_poly.entity_id
_entity_poly.type
_entity_poly.pdbx_seq_one_letter_code
_entity_poly.pdbx_strand_id
1 'polypeptide(L)'
;GMILAQEIKNPDNPEGPPLCGKGVVLSSSLIERLNKIGVQSITVEGHPVKIEGEKTLDEELSSLDYRFRKVKDDPSMKILREIYRVQIIKAKN
;
A
#
# COMPACT_ATOMS: atom_id res chain seq x y z
N GLY A 1 2.35 4.77 -20.19
CA GLY A 1 3.48 4.46 -19.30
C GLY A 1 3.07 4.79 -17.89
N MET A 2 3.60 4.08 -16.89
CA MET A 2 3.34 4.40 -15.48
C MET A 2 4.03 5.72 -15.12
N ILE A 3 3.45 6.54 -14.25
CA ILE A 3 4.02 7.82 -13.79
C ILE A 3 4.40 7.67 -12.33
N LEU A 4 5.53 8.21 -11.88
CA LEU A 4 5.89 8.15 -10.46
C LEU A 4 5.03 9.10 -9.62
N ALA A 5 4.38 8.56 -8.59
CA ALA A 5 3.58 9.34 -7.64
C ALA A 5 4.43 10.03 -6.57
N GLN A 6 5.63 9.51 -6.33
CA GLN A 6 6.58 10.01 -5.34
C GLN A 6 8.00 10.02 -5.92
N GLU A 7 8.85 10.84 -5.32
CA GLU A 7 10.28 10.78 -5.63
C GLU A 7 10.89 9.46 -5.19
N ILE A 8 11.84 8.94 -5.97
CA ILE A 8 12.63 7.77 -5.61
C ILE A 8 13.95 8.27 -5.05
N LYS A 9 14.23 7.91 -3.80
CA LYS A 9 15.51 8.19 -3.14
C LYS A 9 16.45 6.99 -3.29
N ASN A 10 17.76 7.26 -3.17
CA ASN A 10 18.74 6.19 -3.14
C ASN A 10 18.63 5.44 -1.79
N PRO A 11 18.41 4.12 -1.76
CA PRO A 11 18.36 3.35 -0.52
C PRO A 11 19.66 3.45 0.30
N ASP A 12 20.82 3.55 -0.36
CA ASP A 12 22.13 3.67 0.31
C ASP A 12 22.46 5.11 0.76
N ASN A 13 21.73 6.11 0.23
CA ASN A 13 21.90 7.52 0.62
C ASN A 13 20.57 8.28 0.57
N PRO A 14 19.71 8.15 1.61
CA PRO A 14 18.37 8.75 1.63
C PRO A 14 18.36 10.28 1.75
N GLU A 15 19.45 10.86 2.28
CA GLU A 15 19.65 12.32 2.43
C GLU A 15 20.20 12.96 1.14
N GLY A 16 20.63 12.14 0.17
CA GLY A 16 21.14 12.58 -1.12
C GLY A 16 20.06 13.06 -2.08
N PRO A 17 20.46 13.63 -3.23
CA PRO A 17 19.52 14.04 -4.26
C PRO A 17 18.69 12.85 -4.76
N PRO A 18 17.39 13.06 -5.07
CA PRO A 18 16.51 11.99 -5.51
C PRO A 18 16.98 11.41 -6.86
N LEU A 19 16.88 10.09 -7.01
CA LEU A 19 17.20 9.38 -8.25
C LEU A 19 16.20 9.73 -9.35
N CYS A 20 14.94 9.89 -8.99
CA CYS A 20 13.85 10.28 -9.88
C CYS A 20 12.88 11.18 -9.13
N GLY A 21 12.50 12.31 -9.75
CA GLY A 21 11.44 13.17 -9.22
C GLY A 21 10.04 12.57 -9.41
N LYS A 22 9.09 13.07 -8.63
CA LYS A 22 7.66 12.83 -8.86
C LYS A 22 7.25 13.30 -10.26
N GLY A 23 6.31 12.60 -10.89
CA GLY A 23 5.76 12.96 -12.21
C GLY A 23 6.57 12.42 -13.40
N VAL A 24 7.66 11.70 -13.15
CA VAL A 24 8.47 11.08 -14.21
C VAL A 24 7.76 9.84 -14.78
N VAL A 25 7.71 9.74 -16.10
CA VAL A 25 7.20 8.56 -16.80
C VAL A 25 8.22 7.43 -16.71
N LEU A 26 7.78 6.28 -16.22
CA LEU A 26 8.57 5.05 -16.16
C LEU A 26 8.69 4.43 -17.55
N SER A 27 9.86 4.57 -18.17
CA SER A 27 10.28 3.79 -19.32
C SER A 27 10.85 2.43 -18.89
N SER A 28 10.84 1.44 -19.78
CA SER A 28 11.47 0.13 -19.51
C SER A 28 12.94 0.26 -19.13
N SER A 29 13.67 1.15 -19.80
CA SER A 29 15.07 1.45 -19.50
C SER A 29 15.28 2.09 -18.12
N LEU A 30 14.31 2.87 -17.63
CA LEU A 30 14.37 3.45 -16.28
C LEU A 30 14.12 2.38 -15.21
N ILE A 31 13.16 1.49 -15.44
CA ILE A 31 12.86 0.37 -14.54
C ILE A 31 14.10 -0.54 -14.37
N GLU A 32 14.78 -0.88 -15.47
CA GLU A 32 16.01 -1.69 -15.40
C GLU A 32 17.11 -1.02 -14.59
N ARG A 33 17.28 0.30 -14.71
CA ARG A 33 18.27 1.06 -13.94
C ARG A 33 17.92 1.07 -12.45
N LEU A 34 16.65 1.32 -12.11
CA LEU A 34 16.18 1.33 -10.72
C LEU A 34 16.40 -0.04 -10.06
N ASN A 35 16.12 -1.13 -10.79
CA ASN A 35 16.37 -2.48 -10.30
C ASN A 35 17.87 -2.75 -10.04
N LYS A 36 18.76 -2.33 -10.95
CA LYS A 36 20.22 -2.45 -10.77
C LYS A 36 20.77 -1.67 -9.57
N ILE A 37 20.09 -0.59 -9.17
CA ILE A 37 20.45 0.25 -8.02
C ILE A 37 19.82 -0.30 -6.71
N GLY A 38 19.06 -1.39 -6.79
CA GLY A 38 18.46 -2.04 -5.61
C GLY A 38 17.14 -1.43 -5.15
N VAL A 39 16.47 -0.64 -5.98
CA VAL A 39 15.11 -0.14 -5.67
C VAL A 39 14.12 -1.30 -5.76
N GLN A 40 13.58 -1.71 -4.62
CA GLN A 40 12.70 -2.88 -4.51
C GLN A 40 11.22 -2.57 -4.78
N SER A 41 10.78 -1.34 -4.52
CA SER A 41 9.39 -0.91 -4.69
C SER A 41 9.31 0.54 -5.11
N ILE A 42 8.29 0.88 -5.90
CA ILE A 42 8.01 2.23 -6.40
C ILE A 42 6.52 2.52 -6.33
N THR A 43 6.17 3.78 -6.05
CA THR A 43 4.77 4.24 -6.01
C THR A 43 4.45 4.96 -7.31
N VAL A 44 3.39 4.53 -8.01
CA VAL A 44 2.98 5.11 -9.30
C VAL A 44 1.62 5.80 -9.22
N GLU A 45 1.43 6.84 -10.02
CA GLU A 45 0.13 7.50 -10.21
C GLU A 45 -0.78 6.58 -11.01
N GLY A 46 -1.99 6.35 -10.49
CA GLY A 46 -2.97 5.47 -11.09
C GLY A 46 -3.88 4.84 -10.03
N HIS A 47 -4.92 4.15 -10.49
CA HIS A 47 -5.74 3.32 -9.63
C HIS A 47 -5.05 1.96 -9.49
N PRO A 48 -4.80 1.46 -8.25
CA PRO A 48 -4.09 0.20 -8.05
C PRO A 48 -4.74 -0.93 -8.85
N VAL A 49 -3.90 -1.62 -9.62
CA VAL A 49 -4.31 -2.84 -10.32
C VAL A 49 -4.56 -3.89 -9.24
N LYS A 50 -5.80 -4.37 -9.10
CA LYS A 50 -6.16 -5.41 -8.13
C LYS A 50 -5.16 -6.56 -8.23
N ILE A 51 -4.39 -6.78 -7.17
CA ILE A 51 -3.40 -7.86 -7.12
C ILE A 51 -4.16 -9.17 -6.88
N GLU A 52 -3.83 -10.25 -7.58
CA GLU A 52 -4.45 -11.56 -7.30
C GLU A 52 -4.24 -11.94 -5.82
N GLY A 53 -5.35 -12.17 -5.09
CA GLY A 53 -5.36 -12.43 -3.65
C GLY A 53 -5.60 -11.21 -2.76
N GLU A 54 -5.66 -10.01 -3.34
CA GLU A 54 -6.02 -8.79 -2.61
C GLU A 54 -7.53 -8.78 -2.33
N LYS A 55 -7.89 -8.85 -1.05
CA LYS A 55 -9.28 -8.73 -0.60
C LYS A 55 -9.75 -7.29 -0.83
N THR A 56 -10.96 -7.16 -1.34
CA THR A 56 -11.69 -5.88 -1.36
C THR A 56 -11.92 -5.36 0.07
N LEU A 57 -12.24 -4.08 0.20
CA LEU A 57 -12.62 -3.50 1.49
C LEU A 57 -13.77 -4.28 2.15
N ASP A 58 -14.80 -4.60 1.37
CA ASP A 58 -15.96 -5.36 1.87
C ASP A 58 -15.60 -6.78 2.32
N GLU A 59 -14.69 -7.46 1.60
CA GLU A 59 -14.21 -8.80 1.99
C GLU A 59 -13.39 -8.77 3.28
N GLU A 60 -12.54 -7.76 3.47
CA GLU A 60 -11.78 -7.60 4.70
C GLU A 60 -12.69 -7.27 5.90
N LEU A 61 -13.65 -6.37 5.71
CA LEU A 61 -14.62 -6.04 6.75
C LEU A 61 -15.50 -7.24 7.11
N SER A 62 -15.97 -7.99 6.11
CA SER A 62 -16.74 -9.22 6.34
C SER A 62 -15.93 -10.27 7.09
N SER A 63 -14.64 -10.42 6.73
CA SER A 63 -13.73 -11.32 7.43
C SER A 63 -13.48 -10.87 8.88
N LEU A 64 -13.42 -9.57 9.14
CA LEU A 64 -13.29 -9.01 10.48
C LEU A 64 -14.55 -9.35 11.31
N ASP A 65 -15.74 -9.07 10.79
CA ASP A 65 -16.99 -9.39 11.49
C ASP A 65 -17.12 -10.90 11.77
N TYR A 66 -16.72 -11.75 10.81
CA TYR A 66 -16.69 -13.20 11.03
C TYR A 66 -15.75 -13.62 12.19
N ARG A 67 -14.58 -12.97 12.33
CA ARG A 67 -13.63 -13.27 13.43
C ARG A 67 -14.19 -12.89 14.80
N PHE A 68 -14.90 -11.76 14.87
CA PHE A 68 -15.48 -11.26 16.11
C PHE A 68 -16.87 -11.83 16.43
N ARG A 69 -17.46 -12.66 15.56
CA ARG A 69 -18.83 -13.18 15.70
C ARG A 69 -19.11 -13.87 17.04
N LYS A 70 -18.11 -14.55 17.61
CA LYS A 70 -18.24 -15.31 18.87
C LYS A 70 -18.15 -14.43 20.12
N VAL A 71 -17.63 -13.22 19.99
CA VAL A 71 -17.39 -12.28 21.08
C VAL A 71 -18.14 -10.96 20.89
N LYS A 72 -19.22 -11.01 20.08
CA LYS A 72 -19.99 -9.82 19.67
C LYS A 72 -20.58 -9.04 20.85
N ASP A 73 -20.80 -9.69 22.00
CA ASP A 73 -21.44 -9.11 23.17
C ASP A 73 -20.42 -8.63 24.22
N ASP A 74 -19.14 -8.98 24.08
CA ASP A 74 -18.07 -8.53 24.97
C ASP A 74 -17.72 -7.04 24.68
N PRO A 75 -17.84 -6.15 25.67
CA PRO A 75 -17.60 -4.71 25.46
C PRO A 75 -16.17 -4.38 25.01
N SER A 76 -15.16 -5.10 25.51
CA SER A 76 -13.76 -4.87 25.14
C SER A 76 -13.50 -5.33 23.71
N MET A 77 -14.09 -6.45 23.31
CA MET A 77 -13.96 -6.98 21.95
C MET A 77 -14.70 -6.13 20.93
N LYS A 78 -15.81 -5.49 21.30
CA LYS A 78 -16.48 -4.48 20.45
C LYS A 78 -15.55 -3.31 20.14
N ILE A 79 -14.87 -2.76 21.15
CA ILE A 79 -13.93 -1.64 20.97
C ILE A 79 -12.76 -2.09 20.09
N LEU A 80 -12.18 -3.26 20.37
CA LEU A 80 -11.07 -3.79 19.59
C LEU A 80 -11.44 -4.01 18.12
N ARG A 81 -12.63 -4.55 17.86
CA ARG A 81 -13.15 -4.71 16.49
C ARG A 81 -13.22 -3.37 15.77
N GLU A 82 -13.71 -2.33 16.44
CA GLU A 82 -13.86 -1.01 15.84
C GLU A 82 -12.51 -0.37 15.51
N ILE A 83 -11.50 -0.56 16.38
CA ILE A 83 -10.13 -0.12 16.10
C ILE A 83 -9.62 -0.77 14.81
N TYR A 84 -9.78 -2.09 14.66
CA TYR A 84 -9.39 -2.79 13.43
C TYR A 84 -10.17 -2.30 12.21
N ARG A 85 -11.48 -2.07 12.34
CA ARG A 85 -12.32 -1.53 11.26
C ARG A 85 -11.78 -0.21 10.73
N VAL A 86 -11.46 0.73 11.62
CA VAL A 86 -10.88 2.03 11.27
C VAL A 86 -9.54 1.88 10.55
N GLN A 87 -8.67 0.97 11.01
CA GLN A 87 -7.36 0.74 10.36
C GLN A 87 -7.50 0.15 8.96
N ILE A 88 -8.42 -0.80 8.77
CA ILE A 88 -8.69 -1.40 7.44
C ILE A 88 -9.19 -0.33 6.46
N ILE A 89 -10.10 0.55 6.89
CA ILE A 89 -10.62 1.63 6.05
C ILE A 89 -9.51 2.62 5.70
N LYS A 90 -8.65 2.98 6.65
CA LYS A 90 -7.51 3.88 6.42
C LYS A 90 -6.47 3.29 5.48
N ALA A 91 -6.25 1.99 5.49
CA ALA A 91 -5.27 1.34 4.64
C ALA A 91 -5.70 1.23 3.17
N LYS A 92 -7.01 1.31 2.88
CA LYS A 92 -7.57 1.20 1.53
C LYS A 92 -8.03 2.51 0.90
N ASN A 93 -7.96 3.62 1.64
CA ASN A 93 -8.19 4.99 1.15
C ASN A 93 -6.85 5.70 0.94
#